data_AF-A0A8H5UKM5-F1
#
_entry.id   AF-A0A8H5UKM5-F1
#
_cell.length_a   1.000
_cell.length_b   1.000
_cell.length_c   1.000
_cell.angle_alpha   90.00
_cell.angle_beta   90.00
_cell.angle_gamma   90.00
#
_symmetry.space_group_name_H-M   'P 1'
#
loop_
_entity.id
_entity.type
_entity.pdbx_description
1 polymer ?
#
loop_
_entity_poly.entity_id
_entity_poly.type
_entity_poly.pdbx_seq_one_letter_code
_entity_poly.pdbx_strand_id
1 'polypeptide(L)'
;MSRDEASSPDASGSDSGEEWDSYLFPLKNTPADEVEIESKRRRKSIYQNYDILGRILKRHEETIQKRWLKKNRKQRLEVFLTAWPDMPPTHRPFYDLWRQVGTDPEVKARQHGSILWPYINKESPSKPTPFLLLLNSRGRHPPPLFLDTDAQYVNKAKLAEMVVEPPYATEDMKLVLRGVSQDDYGIVKKFPEADPGVWLHLSNKDYDWPTSTIYGKEWPLWQYSTASGMVILEIQERLMDFLVKCCYRILHDIEPNNLFSDTYPIQPEPTLPSNTQTEGLQTSLLEITFEAPYRVPTRLNFANLEKLFAARAAAAEDHVWTMREDPNYFAE
;
A
#
# COMPACT_ATOMS: atom_id res chain seq x y z
N MET A 1 -58.87 38.00 -28.57
CA MET A 1 -59.62 36.93 -29.25
C MET A 1 -58.67 35.75 -29.32
N SER A 2 -58.66 34.94 -28.25
CA SER A 2 -59.18 33.55 -28.23
C SER A 2 -58.22 32.65 -29.00
N ARG A 3 -57.50 31.69 -28.42
CA ARG A 3 -57.86 30.46 -27.68
C ARG A 3 -56.57 29.60 -27.87
N ASP A 4 -56.04 28.76 -27.00
CA ASP A 4 -56.61 27.64 -26.25
C ASP A 4 -55.58 27.20 -25.19
N GLU A 5 -56.04 26.90 -23.98
CA GLU A 5 -55.39 25.95 -23.08
C GLU A 5 -55.72 24.54 -23.57
N ALA A 6 -54.70 23.73 -23.80
CA ALA A 6 -54.85 22.29 -23.95
C ALA A 6 -53.68 21.59 -23.26
N SER A 7 -54.02 20.90 -22.16
CA SER A 7 -53.18 19.92 -21.48
C SER A 7 -52.60 18.89 -22.47
N SER A 8 -51.36 18.49 -22.23
CA SER A 8 -50.84 17.20 -22.67
C SER A 8 -49.99 16.57 -21.56
N PRO A 9 -49.91 15.23 -21.54
CA PRO A 9 -49.78 14.46 -20.31
C PRO A 9 -48.34 14.03 -19.99
N ASP A 10 -48.11 13.81 -18.69
CA ASP A 10 -47.18 12.86 -18.08
C ASP A 10 -46.00 12.38 -18.93
N ALA A 11 -44.92 13.16 -18.90
CA ALA A 11 -43.58 12.63 -19.08
C ALA A 11 -43.17 11.93 -17.79
N SER A 12 -43.37 10.61 -17.76
CA SER A 12 -42.74 9.68 -16.84
C SER A 12 -41.22 9.76 -17.03
N GLY A 13 -40.61 10.70 -16.30
CA GLY A 13 -39.17 10.73 -16.10
C GLY A 13 -38.79 9.52 -15.27
N SER A 14 -38.21 8.52 -15.93
CA SER A 14 -37.52 7.40 -15.30
C SER A 14 -36.44 7.96 -14.37
N ASP A 15 -36.73 7.91 -13.07
CA ASP A 15 -35.78 8.05 -11.99
C ASP A 15 -34.80 6.87 -12.05
N SER A 16 -33.80 6.99 -12.93
CA SER A 16 -32.58 6.20 -12.84
C SER A 16 -31.59 7.02 -12.03
N GLY A 17 -31.85 7.13 -10.72
CA GLY A 17 -30.81 7.37 -9.74
C GLY A 17 -29.79 6.23 -9.86
N GLU A 18 -28.76 6.45 -10.67
CA GLU A 18 -27.54 5.65 -10.63
C GLU A 18 -26.97 5.79 -9.22
N GLU A 19 -27.25 4.76 -8.43
CA GLU A 19 -26.75 4.49 -7.10
C GLU A 19 -25.21 4.52 -7.18
N TRP A 20 -24.61 5.59 -6.68
CA TRP A 20 -23.16 5.73 -6.55
C TRP A 20 -22.66 4.70 -5.54
N ASP A 21 -22.35 3.50 -6.03
CA ASP A 21 -21.73 2.38 -5.32
C ASP A 21 -20.27 2.66 -4.89
N SER A 22 -19.92 3.92 -4.63
CA SER A 22 -18.54 4.38 -4.38
C SER A 22 -18.34 4.92 -2.96
N TYR A 23 -18.82 4.21 -1.95
CA TYR A 23 -18.25 4.29 -0.60
C TYR A 23 -18.66 3.05 0.21
N LEU A 24 -17.75 2.09 0.40
CA LEU A 24 -18.05 0.83 1.12
C LEU A 24 -18.05 0.97 2.65
N PHE A 25 -18.03 2.21 3.18
CA PHE A 25 -18.03 2.45 4.61
C PHE A 25 -19.06 3.52 4.98
N PRO A 26 -20.19 3.14 5.60
CA PRO A 26 -21.16 4.14 6.04
C PRO A 26 -20.49 5.13 7.01
N LEU A 27 -20.63 6.43 6.75
CA LEU A 27 -20.24 7.57 7.61
C LEU A 27 -21.01 7.61 8.95
N LYS A 28 -21.51 6.48 9.43
CA LYS A 28 -22.28 6.34 10.67
C LYS A 28 -21.36 5.78 11.75
N ASN A 29 -21.71 6.00 13.01
CA ASN A 29 -21.06 5.36 14.15
C ASN A 29 -21.19 3.84 14.03
N THR A 30 -20.22 3.20 13.38
CA THR A 30 -20.20 1.75 13.16
C THR A 30 -19.98 1.07 14.51
N PRO A 31 -20.92 0.23 14.97
CA PRO A 31 -20.77 -0.49 16.22
C PRO A 31 -19.64 -1.53 16.15
N ALA A 32 -19.13 -1.95 17.31
CA ALA A 32 -17.92 -2.78 17.41
C ALA A 32 -18.04 -4.15 16.73
N ASP A 33 -19.24 -4.73 16.74
CA ASP A 33 -19.59 -5.98 16.08
C ASP A 33 -19.52 -5.86 14.55
N GLU A 34 -20.03 -4.77 13.97
CA GLU A 34 -19.90 -4.49 12.54
C GLU A 34 -18.42 -4.33 12.13
N VAL A 35 -17.62 -3.65 12.96
CA VAL A 35 -16.16 -3.54 12.75
C VAL A 35 -15.51 -4.92 12.77
N GLU A 36 -15.86 -5.77 13.74
CA GLU A 36 -15.28 -7.11 13.84
C GLU A 36 -15.65 -7.98 12.64
N ILE A 37 -16.91 -7.93 12.19
CA ILE A 37 -17.40 -8.63 11.00
C ILE A 37 -16.61 -8.18 9.77
N GLU A 38 -16.49 -6.86 9.57
CA GLU A 38 -15.83 -6.31 8.39
C GLU A 38 -14.32 -6.56 8.41
N SER A 39 -13.67 -6.41 9.58
CA SER A 39 -12.27 -6.75 9.75
C SER A 39 -11.99 -8.23 9.44
N LYS A 40 -12.85 -9.13 9.93
CA LYS A 40 -12.77 -10.57 9.67
C LYS A 40 -12.97 -10.88 8.18
N ARG A 41 -13.89 -10.19 7.50
CA ARG A 41 -14.14 -10.31 6.05
C ARG A 41 -12.89 -9.90 5.26
N ARG A 42 -12.35 -8.70 5.53
CA ARG A 42 -11.16 -8.16 4.85
C ARG A 42 -9.94 -9.03 5.07
N ARG A 43 -9.69 -9.45 6.32
CA ARG A 43 -8.61 -10.38 6.64
C ARG A 43 -8.69 -11.67 5.84
N LYS A 44 -9.87 -12.29 5.78
CA LYS A 44 -10.07 -13.53 5.03
C LYS A 44 -9.74 -13.31 3.55
N SER A 45 -10.23 -12.22 2.97
CA SER A 45 -9.95 -11.82 1.58
C SER A 45 -8.45 -11.61 1.32
N ILE A 46 -7.77 -10.88 2.20
CA ILE A 46 -6.32 -10.62 2.13
C ILE A 46 -5.53 -11.93 2.10
N TYR A 47 -5.78 -12.83 3.05
CA TYR A 47 -5.02 -14.09 3.15
C TYR A 47 -5.35 -15.08 2.03
N GLN A 48 -6.60 -15.09 1.55
CA GLN A 48 -6.98 -15.87 0.36
C GLN A 48 -6.22 -15.39 -0.87
N ASN A 49 -6.21 -14.08 -1.12
CA ASN A 49 -5.47 -13.51 -2.25
C ASN A 49 -3.95 -13.66 -2.08
N TYR A 50 -3.43 -13.62 -0.86
CA TYR A 50 -2.02 -13.90 -0.55
C TYR A 50 -1.63 -15.33 -0.89
N ASP A 51 -2.43 -16.33 -0.49
CA ASP A 51 -2.17 -17.73 -0.86
C ASP A 51 -2.22 -17.92 -2.37
N ILE A 52 -3.26 -17.38 -3.03
CA ILE A 52 -3.41 -17.45 -4.49
C ILE A 52 -2.19 -16.84 -5.18
N LEU A 53 -1.82 -15.62 -4.79
CA LEU A 53 -0.68 -14.91 -5.39
C LEU A 53 0.62 -15.70 -5.19
N GLY A 54 0.89 -16.16 -3.96
CA GLY A 54 2.08 -16.96 -3.65
C GLY A 54 2.14 -18.26 -4.46
N ARG A 55 1.01 -18.95 -4.65
CA ARG A 55 0.92 -20.17 -5.46
C ARG A 55 1.14 -19.91 -6.95
N ILE A 56 0.63 -18.79 -7.47
CA ILE A 56 0.87 -18.35 -8.84
C ILE A 56 2.37 -18.09 -9.03
N LEU A 57 2.99 -17.29 -8.16
CA LEU A 57 4.40 -16.92 -8.30
C LEU A 57 5.33 -18.12 -8.20
N LYS A 58 5.07 -19.07 -7.30
CA LYS A 58 5.85 -20.31 -7.19
C LYS A 58 5.92 -21.13 -8.47
N ARG A 59 4.97 -20.99 -9.40
CA ARG A 59 4.89 -21.81 -10.63
C ARG A 59 5.11 -20.99 -11.90
N HIS A 60 4.68 -19.73 -11.92
CA HIS A 60 4.51 -18.94 -13.13
C HIS A 60 5.24 -17.60 -13.10
N GLU A 61 6.02 -17.28 -12.07
CA GLU A 61 6.67 -15.97 -11.95
C GLU A 61 7.59 -15.67 -13.15
N GLU A 62 8.37 -16.64 -13.63
CA GLU A 62 9.24 -16.46 -14.80
C GLU A 62 8.42 -16.16 -16.07
N THR A 63 7.32 -16.88 -16.26
CA THR A 63 6.37 -16.67 -17.38
C THR A 63 5.72 -15.28 -17.29
N ILE A 64 5.30 -14.86 -16.10
CA ILE A 64 4.75 -13.53 -15.85
C ILE A 64 5.78 -12.46 -16.21
N GLN A 65 7.03 -12.58 -15.73
CA GLN A 65 8.10 -11.63 -16.03
C GLN A 65 8.35 -11.53 -17.54
N LYS A 66 8.54 -12.66 -18.22
CA LYS A 66 8.76 -12.70 -19.69
C LYS A 66 7.63 -12.04 -20.47
N ARG A 67 6.37 -12.30 -20.10
CA ARG A 67 5.19 -11.73 -20.78
C ARG A 67 5.00 -10.25 -20.47
N TRP A 68 5.22 -9.86 -19.22
CA TRP A 68 5.07 -8.47 -18.78
C TRP A 68 6.10 -7.56 -19.44
N LEU A 69 7.36 -8.00 -19.52
CA LEU A 69 8.43 -7.24 -20.17
C LEU A 69 8.19 -7.06 -21.68
N LYS A 70 7.48 -7.99 -22.33
CA LYS A 70 7.08 -7.86 -23.74
C LYS A 70 5.93 -6.88 -23.98
N LYS A 71 5.16 -6.50 -22.95
CA LYS A 71 4.01 -5.59 -23.11
C LYS A 71 4.45 -4.14 -23.23
N ASN A 72 3.88 -3.42 -24.18
CA ASN A 72 4.04 -1.97 -24.27
C ASN A 72 3.22 -1.23 -23.19
N ARG A 73 3.42 0.08 -23.05
CA ARG A 73 2.73 0.90 -22.03
C ARG A 73 1.21 0.80 -22.11
N LYS A 74 0.62 0.81 -23.32
CA LYS A 74 -0.84 0.74 -23.51
C LYS A 74 -1.40 -0.61 -23.03
N GLN A 75 -0.75 -1.71 -23.40
CA GLN A 75 -1.14 -3.05 -22.98
C GLN A 75 -0.98 -3.26 -21.46
N ARG A 76 0.06 -2.69 -20.85
CA ARG A 76 0.23 -2.72 -19.39
C ARG A 76 -0.88 -1.94 -18.68
N LEU A 77 -1.21 -0.76 -19.19
CA LEU A 77 -2.31 0.06 -18.66
C LEU A 77 -3.66 -0.66 -18.79
N GLU A 78 -3.91 -1.34 -19.91
CA GLU A 78 -5.13 -2.13 -20.11
C GLU A 78 -5.28 -3.24 -19.04
N VAL A 79 -4.20 -3.98 -18.76
CA VAL A 79 -4.20 -4.99 -17.67
C VAL A 79 -4.54 -4.34 -16.33
N PHE A 80 -3.98 -3.17 -16.04
CA PHE A 80 -4.21 -2.46 -14.78
C PHE A 80 -5.65 -1.95 -14.66
N LEU A 81 -6.17 -1.26 -15.68
CA LEU A 81 -7.53 -0.71 -15.68
C LEU A 81 -8.59 -1.81 -15.69
N THR A 82 -8.28 -2.97 -16.25
CA THR A 82 -9.18 -4.11 -16.18
C THR A 82 -9.26 -4.70 -14.77
N ALA A 83 -8.16 -4.66 -14.01
CA ALA A 83 -8.13 -5.10 -12.61
C ALA A 83 -8.66 -4.02 -11.64
N TRP A 84 -8.49 -2.74 -12.02
CA TRP A 84 -8.89 -1.57 -11.23
C TRP A 84 -9.34 -0.44 -12.17
N PRO A 85 -10.65 -0.39 -12.53
CA PRO A 85 -11.20 0.59 -13.47
C PRO A 85 -11.00 2.04 -13.01
N ASP A 86 -11.34 2.33 -11.74
CA ASP A 86 -11.25 3.67 -11.14
C ASP A 86 -9.87 3.95 -10.53
N MET A 87 -8.81 3.54 -11.23
CA MET A 87 -7.44 3.76 -10.77
C MET A 87 -7.09 5.27 -10.78
N PRO A 88 -6.41 5.80 -9.75
CA PRO A 88 -6.00 7.20 -9.71
C PRO A 88 -5.19 7.63 -10.95
N PRO A 89 -5.32 8.88 -11.42
CA PRO A 89 -4.70 9.31 -12.66
C PRO A 89 -3.17 9.53 -12.56
N THR A 90 -2.67 10.09 -11.46
CA THR A 90 -1.26 10.53 -11.33
C THR A 90 -0.66 10.19 -9.97
N HIS A 91 0.67 10.22 -9.88
CA HIS A 91 1.38 10.08 -8.60
C HIS A 91 1.16 11.29 -7.69
N ARG A 92 0.87 11.00 -6.41
CA ARG A 92 0.87 11.98 -5.30
C ARG A 92 0.25 13.34 -5.64
N PRO A 93 -1.05 13.44 -5.94
CA PRO A 93 -1.73 14.73 -6.01
C PRO A 93 -1.87 15.40 -4.62
N PHE A 94 -1.12 14.94 -3.60
CA PHE A 94 -1.26 15.26 -2.19
C PHE A 94 -1.32 16.77 -1.94
N TYR A 95 -0.41 17.56 -2.53
CA TYR A 95 -0.40 19.01 -2.34
C TYR A 95 -1.59 19.71 -3.01
N ASP A 96 -2.02 19.24 -4.18
CA ASP A 96 -3.18 19.80 -4.89
C ASP A 96 -4.49 19.45 -4.19
N LEU A 97 -4.61 18.20 -3.74
CA LEU A 97 -5.74 17.73 -2.96
C LEU A 97 -5.81 18.41 -1.59
N TRP A 98 -4.68 18.55 -0.91
CA TRP A 98 -4.64 19.19 0.41
C TRP A 98 -5.18 20.62 0.37
N ARG A 99 -4.85 21.39 -0.68
CA ARG A 99 -5.40 22.74 -0.89
C ARG A 99 -6.92 22.75 -1.10
N GLN A 100 -7.48 21.71 -1.72
CA GLN A 100 -8.90 21.62 -2.02
C GLN A 100 -9.72 21.12 -0.82
N VAL A 101 -9.13 20.27 0.04
CA VAL A 101 -9.80 19.68 1.20
C VAL A 101 -10.32 20.74 2.19
N GLY A 102 -9.63 21.87 2.36
CA GLY A 102 -10.11 22.97 3.21
C GLY A 102 -11.29 23.75 2.63
N THR A 103 -11.55 23.60 1.32
CA THR A 103 -12.59 24.35 0.59
C THR A 103 -13.82 23.48 0.31
N ASP A 104 -13.64 22.19 0.09
CA ASP A 104 -14.69 21.25 -0.27
C ASP A 104 -14.56 19.96 0.56
N PRO A 105 -15.51 19.69 1.48
CA PRO A 105 -15.46 18.52 2.36
C PRO A 105 -15.64 17.19 1.62
N GLU A 106 -16.25 17.18 0.42
CA GLU A 106 -16.48 15.96 -0.36
C GLU A 106 -15.23 15.51 -1.14
N VAL A 107 -14.22 16.38 -1.29
CA VAL A 107 -12.96 16.05 -1.96
C VAL A 107 -12.30 14.82 -1.34
N LYS A 108 -12.37 14.69 0.00
CA LYS A 108 -11.79 13.52 0.71
C LYS A 108 -12.42 12.21 0.25
N ALA A 109 -13.74 12.19 0.08
CA ALA A 109 -14.47 11.01 -0.39
C ALA A 109 -14.19 10.74 -1.88
N ARG A 110 -14.29 11.77 -2.74
CA ARG A 110 -14.04 11.64 -4.18
C ARG A 110 -12.62 11.22 -4.52
N GLN A 111 -11.64 11.57 -3.69
CA GLN A 111 -10.21 11.34 -3.93
C GLN A 111 -9.63 10.24 -3.04
N HIS A 112 -10.48 9.45 -2.39
CA HIS A 112 -10.08 8.40 -1.46
C HIS A 112 -9.03 7.46 -2.04
N GLY A 113 -9.24 6.96 -3.26
CA GLY A 113 -8.27 6.10 -3.95
C GLY A 113 -6.92 6.77 -4.19
N SER A 114 -6.92 8.05 -4.56
CA SER A 114 -5.70 8.85 -4.77
C SER A 114 -4.90 9.07 -3.47
N ILE A 115 -5.61 9.12 -2.33
CA ILE A 115 -5.02 9.32 -1.00
C ILE A 115 -4.41 8.02 -0.48
N LEU A 116 -5.12 6.90 -0.60
CA LEU A 116 -4.70 5.62 -0.03
C LEU A 116 -3.60 4.91 -0.84
N TRP A 117 -3.63 5.00 -2.18
CA TRP A 117 -2.63 4.35 -3.04
C TRP A 117 -1.85 5.35 -3.91
N PRO A 118 -1.07 6.25 -3.30
CA PRO A 118 -0.40 7.35 -4.03
C PRO A 118 0.67 6.87 -5.03
N TYR A 119 1.07 5.59 -4.95
CA TYR A 119 2.09 4.96 -5.79
C TYR A 119 1.51 3.95 -6.80
N ILE A 120 0.20 3.67 -6.82
CA ILE A 120 -0.41 2.79 -7.83
C ILE A 120 -1.46 3.61 -8.58
N ASN A 121 -1.14 3.96 -9.82
CA ASN A 121 -1.94 4.86 -10.65
C ASN A 121 -1.72 4.60 -12.15
N LYS A 122 -2.39 5.37 -13.01
CA LYS A 122 -2.27 5.26 -14.48
C LYS A 122 -0.87 5.57 -15.04
N GLU A 123 0.02 6.19 -14.26
CA GLU A 123 1.43 6.42 -14.63
C GLU A 123 2.35 5.26 -14.24
N SER A 124 1.96 4.44 -13.27
CA SER A 124 2.71 3.27 -12.80
C SER A 124 3.10 2.26 -13.90
N PRO A 125 2.26 1.95 -14.92
CA PRO A 125 2.65 1.04 -16.00
C PRO A 125 3.68 1.64 -16.97
N SER A 126 4.19 2.85 -16.75
CA SER A 126 5.23 3.47 -17.60
C SER A 126 6.53 2.66 -17.57
N LYS A 127 6.99 2.25 -16.38
CA LYS A 127 8.12 1.34 -16.20
C LYS A 127 7.60 -0.08 -15.90
N PRO A 128 8.15 -1.15 -16.50
CA PRO A 128 7.67 -2.51 -16.24
C PRO A 128 8.15 -3.05 -14.88
N THR A 129 9.33 -2.62 -14.43
CA THR A 129 10.03 -3.11 -13.22
C THR A 129 9.22 -2.95 -11.92
N PRO A 130 8.61 -1.79 -11.60
CA PRO A 130 7.87 -1.60 -10.34
C PRO A 130 6.78 -2.64 -10.09
N PHE A 131 6.03 -3.02 -11.13
CA PHE A 131 4.98 -4.03 -11.00
C PHE A 131 5.54 -5.41 -10.64
N LEU A 132 6.68 -5.79 -11.23
CA LEU A 132 7.32 -7.08 -10.93
C LEU A 132 7.91 -7.10 -9.52
N LEU A 133 8.50 -5.98 -9.07
CA LEU A 133 8.95 -5.82 -7.68
C LEU A 133 7.78 -5.95 -6.70
N LEU A 134 6.64 -5.34 -7.02
CA LEU A 134 5.45 -5.37 -6.18
C LEU A 134 4.83 -6.77 -6.10
N LEU A 135 4.75 -7.49 -7.22
CA LEU A 135 4.29 -8.88 -7.24
C LEU A 135 5.16 -9.75 -6.35
N ASN A 136 6.49 -9.73 -6.57
CA ASN A 136 7.42 -10.53 -5.80
C ASN A 136 7.35 -10.19 -4.30
N SER A 137 7.42 -8.90 -3.95
CA SER A 137 7.39 -8.49 -2.54
C SER A 137 6.11 -8.93 -1.85
N ARG A 138 4.92 -8.61 -2.40
CA ARG A 138 3.62 -8.90 -1.77
C ARG A 138 3.19 -10.36 -1.85
N GLY A 139 3.70 -11.13 -2.82
CA GLY A 139 3.37 -12.55 -2.97
C GLY A 139 4.30 -13.51 -2.21
N ARG A 140 5.50 -13.06 -1.83
CA ARG A 140 6.49 -13.88 -1.10
C ARG A 140 6.58 -13.57 0.39
N HIS A 141 5.99 -12.46 0.83
CA HIS A 141 6.05 -12.01 2.22
C HIS A 141 4.64 -11.74 2.74
N PRO A 142 4.31 -12.15 3.97
CA PRO A 142 2.93 -12.08 4.44
C PRO A 142 2.53 -10.64 4.79
N PRO A 143 1.21 -10.35 4.78
CA PRO A 143 0.67 -8.99 4.92
C PRO A 143 1.20 -8.18 6.12
N PRO A 144 1.40 -8.77 7.32
CA PRO A 144 1.92 -8.02 8.48
C PRO A 144 3.29 -7.36 8.27
N LEU A 145 4.10 -7.82 7.31
CA LEU A 145 5.41 -7.22 7.02
C LEU A 145 5.30 -5.79 6.48
N PHE A 146 4.18 -5.47 5.82
CA PHE A 146 3.99 -4.21 5.11
C PHE A 146 3.24 -3.15 5.92
N LEU A 147 2.85 -3.46 7.17
CA LEU A 147 2.02 -2.59 8.01
C LEU A 147 2.58 -1.17 8.13
N ASP A 148 3.88 -1.04 8.37
CA ASP A 148 4.51 0.27 8.55
C ASP A 148 4.52 1.08 7.25
N THR A 149 4.74 0.41 6.11
CA THR A 149 4.69 1.04 4.78
C THR A 149 3.26 1.46 4.44
N ASP A 150 2.28 0.59 4.66
CA ASP A 150 0.87 0.85 4.39
C ASP A 150 0.34 1.96 5.33
N ALA A 151 0.73 1.94 6.60
CA ALA A 151 0.37 2.95 7.59
C ALA A 151 1.03 4.32 7.36
N GLN A 152 2.26 4.38 6.82
CA GLN A 152 2.96 5.65 6.62
C GLN A 152 2.16 6.60 5.72
N TYR A 153 1.51 6.08 4.67
CA TYR A 153 0.71 6.90 3.76
C TYR A 153 -0.56 7.41 4.44
N VAL A 154 -1.22 6.54 5.20
CA VAL A 154 -2.41 6.89 5.99
C VAL A 154 -2.07 7.95 7.04
N ASN A 155 -0.97 7.78 7.79
CA ASN A 155 -0.56 8.71 8.83
C ASN A 155 -0.27 10.11 8.28
N LYS A 156 0.40 10.20 7.12
CA LYS A 156 0.64 11.49 6.45
C LYS A 156 -0.67 12.16 6.02
N ALA A 157 -1.59 11.39 5.45
CA ALA A 157 -2.89 11.92 5.04
C ALA A 157 -3.77 12.31 6.23
N LYS A 158 -3.70 11.59 7.36
CA LYS A 158 -4.37 11.95 8.62
C LYS A 158 -3.84 13.26 9.21
N LEU A 159 -2.52 13.43 9.28
CA LEU A 159 -1.89 14.67 9.76
C LEU A 159 -2.28 15.89 8.93
N ALA A 160 -2.62 15.69 7.66
CA ALA A 160 -3.09 16.73 6.75
C ALA A 160 -4.63 16.84 6.69
N GLU A 161 -5.35 16.13 7.56
CA GLU A 161 -6.82 16.04 7.60
C GLU A 161 -7.46 15.55 6.29
N MET A 162 -6.73 14.83 5.45
CA MET A 162 -7.19 14.40 4.12
C MET A 162 -7.90 13.05 4.13
N VAL A 163 -7.75 12.26 5.19
CA VAL A 163 -8.48 10.99 5.35
C VAL A 163 -9.85 11.29 5.94
N VAL A 164 -10.88 10.67 5.39
CA VAL A 164 -12.16 10.54 6.09
C VAL A 164 -11.91 9.60 7.26
N GLU A 165 -11.68 10.13 8.45
CA GLU A 165 -11.63 9.30 9.64
C GLU A 165 -13.06 8.84 9.95
N PRO A 166 -13.33 7.52 9.98
CA PRO A 166 -14.65 7.06 10.35
C PRO A 166 -14.86 7.39 11.84
N PRO A 167 -16.03 7.88 12.23
CA PRO A 167 -16.37 8.08 13.63
C PRO A 167 -16.63 6.71 14.26
N TYR A 168 -15.58 5.94 14.54
CA TYR A 168 -15.75 4.73 15.32
C TYR A 168 -15.98 5.14 16.78
N ALA A 169 -17.13 4.80 17.34
CA ALA A 169 -17.45 4.96 18.76
C ALA A 169 -16.60 4.05 19.68
N THR A 170 -15.60 3.37 19.12
CA THR A 170 -14.76 2.39 19.80
C THR A 170 -13.49 3.04 20.34
N GLU A 171 -13.62 4.16 21.07
CA GLU A 171 -12.49 4.88 21.65
C GLU A 171 -11.53 3.95 22.42
N ASP A 172 -12.11 2.94 23.07
CA ASP A 172 -11.39 1.93 23.86
C ASP A 172 -10.99 0.67 23.09
N MET A 173 -11.31 0.51 21.80
CA MET A 173 -10.89 -0.67 21.05
C MET A 173 -9.70 -0.39 20.14
N LYS A 174 -8.83 -1.39 20.00
CA LYS A 174 -7.71 -1.39 19.06
C LYS A 174 -7.83 -2.55 18.10
N LEU A 175 -7.24 -2.35 16.92
CA LEU A 175 -7.11 -3.40 15.92
C LEU A 175 -5.72 -4.03 16.01
N VAL A 176 -5.67 -5.31 16.33
CA VAL A 176 -4.43 -6.09 16.36
C VAL A 176 -4.09 -6.50 14.94
N LEU A 177 -3.08 -5.83 14.38
CA LEU A 177 -2.56 -6.13 13.04
C LEU A 177 -1.20 -6.83 13.08
N ARG A 178 -0.53 -6.88 14.21
CA ARG A 178 0.76 -7.58 14.35
C ARG A 178 0.56 -9.02 14.84
N GLY A 179 -0.22 -9.78 14.07
CA GLY A 179 -0.37 -11.24 14.20
C GLY A 179 0.50 -11.98 13.19
N VAL A 180 1.05 -13.13 13.57
CA VAL A 180 1.88 -13.95 12.66
C VAL A 180 1.02 -14.83 11.75
N SER A 181 -0.11 -15.32 12.29
CA SER A 181 -1.07 -16.14 11.55
C SER A 181 -2.24 -15.32 11.04
N GLN A 182 -3.02 -15.90 10.12
CA GLN A 182 -4.31 -15.33 9.73
C GLN A 182 -5.23 -15.15 10.93
N ASP A 183 -5.19 -16.07 11.90
CA ASP A 183 -6.11 -16.04 13.04
C ASP A 183 -5.79 -14.88 14.00
N ASP A 184 -4.53 -14.47 14.08
CA ASP A 184 -4.02 -13.39 14.93
C ASP A 184 -4.01 -12.01 14.25
N TYR A 185 -4.40 -11.92 12.99
CA TYR A 185 -4.44 -10.68 12.20
C TYR A 185 -5.83 -10.04 12.23
N GLY A 186 -5.92 -8.71 12.19
CA GLY A 186 -7.21 -7.99 12.09
C GLY A 186 -8.18 -8.26 13.25
N ILE A 187 -7.70 -8.51 14.47
CA ILE A 187 -8.60 -8.77 15.61
C ILE A 187 -8.95 -7.45 16.29
N VAL A 188 -10.23 -7.18 16.47
CA VAL A 188 -10.72 -6.08 17.32
C VAL A 188 -10.67 -6.55 18.77
N LYS A 189 -10.01 -5.81 19.66
CA LYS A 189 -10.06 -6.08 21.10
C LYS A 189 -10.12 -4.79 21.90
N LYS A 190 -10.71 -4.85 23.09
CA LYS A 190 -10.67 -3.76 24.06
C LYS A 190 -9.22 -3.53 24.50
N PHE A 191 -8.79 -2.28 24.48
CA PHE A 191 -7.54 -1.83 25.05
C PHE A 191 -7.58 -2.08 26.56
N PRO A 192 -6.49 -2.57 27.18
CA PRO A 192 -6.45 -2.75 28.62
C PRO A 192 -6.67 -1.41 29.33
N GLU A 193 -7.44 -1.42 30.42
CA GLU A 193 -7.53 -0.26 31.32
C GLU A 193 -6.14 -0.02 31.93
N ALA A 194 -5.62 1.19 31.75
CA ALA A 194 -4.32 1.61 32.26
C ALA A 194 -4.48 2.92 33.02
N ASP A 195 -3.74 3.07 34.11
CA ASP A 195 -3.79 4.29 34.92
C ASP A 195 -3.43 5.54 34.10
N PRO A 196 -4.09 6.68 34.35
CA PRO A 196 -3.74 7.94 33.71
C PRO A 196 -2.24 8.27 33.91
N GLY A 197 -1.50 8.49 32.82
CA GLY A 197 -0.06 8.80 32.85
C GLY A 197 0.86 7.65 32.41
N VAL A 198 0.38 6.40 32.39
CA VAL A 198 1.14 5.25 31.82
C VAL A 198 1.45 5.49 30.34
N TRP A 199 0.58 6.22 29.63
CA TRP A 199 0.74 6.59 28.22
C TRP A 199 1.94 7.49 27.93
N LEU A 200 2.39 8.31 28.89
CA LEU A 200 3.55 9.20 28.70
C LEU A 200 4.88 8.44 28.80
N HIS A 201 4.85 7.27 29.46
CA HIS A 201 5.96 6.34 29.58
C HIS A 201 5.82 5.24 28.51
N LEU A 202 5.98 5.60 27.23
CA LEU A 202 6.15 4.65 26.10
C LEU A 202 7.47 3.84 26.19
N SER A 203 8.03 3.73 27.40
CA SER A 203 9.17 2.92 27.73
C SER A 203 8.63 1.55 28.15
N ASN A 204 8.96 0.50 27.40
CA ASN A 204 8.68 -0.91 27.80
C ASN A 204 9.32 -1.30 29.16
N LYS A 205 10.01 -0.37 29.85
CA LYS A 205 10.66 -0.60 31.14
C LYS A 205 9.71 -0.52 32.33
N ASP A 206 8.62 0.25 32.21
CA ASP A 206 7.77 0.59 33.37
C ASP A 206 6.44 -0.19 33.37
N TYR A 207 6.10 -0.85 32.26
CA TYR A 207 4.87 -1.63 32.11
C TYR A 207 5.07 -2.79 31.12
N ASP A 208 4.67 -4.01 31.53
CA ASP A 208 4.79 -5.23 30.72
C ASP A 208 3.67 -5.29 29.67
N TRP A 209 3.81 -4.46 28.64
CA TRP A 209 2.85 -4.43 27.53
C TRP A 209 2.91 -5.75 26.75
N PRO A 210 1.76 -6.34 26.37
CA PRO A 210 1.75 -7.50 25.50
C PRO A 210 2.49 -7.18 24.20
N THR A 211 3.52 -7.97 23.89
CA THR A 211 4.28 -7.87 22.64
C THR A 211 4.11 -9.10 21.76
N SER A 212 4.15 -8.91 20.44
CA SER A 212 4.28 -10.00 19.49
C SER A 212 5.65 -9.95 18.85
N THR A 213 6.29 -11.11 18.76
CA THR A 213 7.54 -11.23 18.00
C THR A 213 7.20 -11.46 16.54
N ILE A 214 7.54 -10.49 15.69
CA ILE A 214 7.41 -10.63 14.24
C ILE A 214 8.77 -10.38 13.60
N TYR A 215 9.26 -11.38 12.86
CA TYR A 215 10.53 -11.34 12.16
C TYR A 215 11.76 -11.00 13.03
N GLY A 216 11.78 -11.54 14.26
CA GLY A 216 12.88 -11.38 15.21
C GLY A 216 12.89 -10.04 15.95
N LYS A 217 11.78 -9.29 15.92
CA LYS A 217 11.61 -8.07 16.72
C LYS A 217 10.30 -8.12 17.49
N GLU A 218 10.35 -7.67 18.74
CA GLU A 218 9.17 -7.48 19.58
C GLU A 218 8.48 -6.17 19.24
N TRP A 219 7.16 -6.24 19.11
CA TRP A 219 6.30 -5.12 18.82
C TRP A 219 5.13 -5.08 19.79
N PRO A 220 4.72 -3.91 20.29
CA PRO A 220 3.50 -3.80 21.07
C PRO A 220 2.29 -4.32 20.28
N LEU A 221 1.39 -5.10 20.89
CA LEU A 221 0.19 -5.58 20.19
C LEU A 221 -0.76 -4.44 19.79
N TRP A 222 -0.80 -3.37 20.60
CA TRP A 222 -1.89 -2.39 20.62
C TRP A 222 -1.55 -1.06 19.93
N GLN A 223 -1.12 -1.12 18.66
CA GLN A 223 -0.58 0.06 17.97
C GLN A 223 -1.60 0.87 17.18
N TYR A 224 -2.67 0.24 16.69
CA TYR A 224 -3.57 0.87 15.73
C TYR A 224 -4.95 1.08 16.33
N SER A 225 -5.45 2.31 16.24
CA SER A 225 -6.88 2.57 16.45
C SER A 225 -7.70 1.77 15.44
N THR A 226 -8.94 1.44 15.79
CA THR A 226 -9.89 0.82 14.87
C THR A 226 -9.94 1.55 13.52
N ALA A 227 -10.00 2.89 13.57
CA ALA A 227 -9.97 3.74 12.39
C ALA A 227 -8.78 3.49 11.47
N SER A 228 -7.57 3.60 12.03
CA SER A 228 -6.35 3.45 11.25
C SER A 228 -6.19 2.01 10.76
N GLY A 229 -6.55 1.05 11.59
CA GLY A 229 -6.44 -0.36 11.28
C GLY A 229 -7.35 -0.79 10.13
N MET A 230 -8.60 -0.32 10.09
CA MET A 230 -9.54 -0.63 9.01
C MET A 230 -9.06 -0.08 7.65
N VAL A 231 -8.52 1.15 7.64
CA VAL A 231 -7.93 1.72 6.42
C VAL A 231 -6.71 0.91 5.94
N ILE A 232 -5.87 0.42 6.86
CA ILE A 232 -4.74 -0.46 6.50
C ILE A 232 -5.25 -1.77 5.88
N LEU A 233 -6.28 -2.38 6.45
CA LEU A 233 -6.89 -3.58 5.89
C LEU A 233 -7.50 -3.33 4.50
N GLU A 234 -8.10 -2.18 4.28
CA GLU A 234 -8.60 -1.79 2.95
C GLU A 234 -7.45 -1.67 1.93
N ILE A 235 -6.37 -0.99 2.29
CA ILE A 235 -5.18 -0.84 1.46
C ILE A 235 -4.68 -2.21 1.00
N GLN A 236 -4.52 -3.12 1.96
CA GLN A 236 -4.00 -4.45 1.68
C GLN A 236 -4.98 -5.33 0.91
N GLU A 237 -6.27 -5.33 1.25
CA GLU A 237 -7.28 -6.11 0.56
C GLU A 237 -7.33 -5.75 -0.93
N ARG A 238 -7.47 -4.45 -1.23
CA ARG A 238 -7.54 -3.96 -2.61
C ARG A 238 -6.26 -4.27 -3.37
N LEU A 239 -5.10 -4.09 -2.73
CA LEU A 239 -3.81 -4.36 -3.34
C LEU A 239 -3.64 -5.83 -3.70
N MET A 240 -3.97 -6.74 -2.77
CA MET A 240 -3.84 -8.18 -3.01
C MET A 240 -4.80 -8.66 -4.11
N ASP A 241 -6.05 -8.20 -4.09
CA ASP A 241 -7.04 -8.47 -5.13
C ASP A 241 -6.56 -7.96 -6.51
N PHE A 242 -6.07 -6.73 -6.58
CA PHE A 242 -5.50 -6.15 -7.80
C PHE A 242 -4.37 -7.00 -8.38
N LEU A 243 -3.40 -7.40 -7.55
CA LEU A 243 -2.24 -8.19 -7.99
C LEU A 243 -2.65 -9.56 -8.55
N VAL A 244 -3.59 -10.24 -7.88
CA VAL A 244 -4.15 -11.53 -8.32
C VAL A 244 -4.87 -11.37 -9.67
N LYS A 245 -5.74 -10.37 -9.80
CA LYS A 245 -6.45 -10.07 -11.06
C LYS A 245 -5.49 -9.78 -12.21
N CYS A 246 -4.43 -9.01 -11.96
CA CYS A 246 -3.40 -8.79 -12.98
C CYS A 246 -2.70 -10.09 -13.39
N CYS A 247 -2.38 -10.98 -12.45
CA CYS A 247 -1.79 -12.28 -12.76
C CYS A 247 -2.69 -13.13 -13.67
N TYR A 248 -3.98 -13.24 -13.36
CA TYR A 248 -4.95 -13.95 -14.20
C TYR A 248 -5.02 -13.38 -15.62
N ARG A 249 -4.96 -12.05 -15.78
CA ARG A 249 -4.93 -11.41 -17.10
C ARG A 249 -3.63 -11.67 -17.87
N ILE A 250 -2.50 -11.76 -17.18
CA ILE A 250 -1.21 -12.06 -17.82
C ILE A 250 -1.12 -13.53 -18.24
N LEU A 251 -1.75 -14.42 -17.48
CA LEU A 251 -1.80 -15.88 -17.68
C LEU A 251 -3.13 -16.35 -18.31
N HIS A 252 -3.77 -15.50 -19.13
CA HIS A 252 -5.11 -15.71 -19.68
C HIS A 252 -5.26 -16.96 -20.58
N ASP A 253 -4.15 -17.53 -21.06
CA ASP A 253 -4.08 -18.75 -21.87
C ASP A 253 -4.02 -20.03 -21.02
N ILE A 254 -3.78 -19.92 -19.71
CA ILE A 254 -3.77 -21.05 -18.79
C ILE A 254 -5.14 -21.13 -18.11
N GLU A 255 -5.81 -22.26 -18.25
CA GLU A 255 -7.08 -22.47 -17.57
C GLU A 255 -6.93 -22.36 -16.03
N PRO A 256 -7.89 -21.74 -15.31
CA PRO A 256 -7.78 -21.52 -13.87
C PRO A 256 -7.49 -22.80 -13.05
N ASN A 257 -8.04 -23.94 -13.47
CA ASN A 257 -7.82 -25.23 -12.81
C ASN A 257 -6.38 -25.75 -12.99
N ASN A 258 -5.74 -25.41 -14.11
CA ASN A 258 -4.37 -25.80 -14.40
C ASN A 258 -3.34 -24.85 -13.79
N LEU A 259 -3.74 -23.64 -13.39
CA LEU A 259 -2.83 -22.65 -12.81
C LEU A 259 -2.10 -23.16 -11.55
N PHE A 260 -2.72 -24.09 -10.82
CA PHE A 260 -2.21 -24.66 -9.59
C PHE A 260 -1.93 -26.17 -9.64
N SER A 261 -2.17 -26.81 -10.78
CA SER A 261 -1.98 -28.25 -10.93
C SER A 261 -0.50 -28.62 -11.06
N ASP A 262 -0.21 -29.92 -10.95
CA ASP A 262 1.14 -30.46 -11.11
C ASP A 262 1.65 -30.40 -12.57
N THR A 263 0.78 -30.03 -13.51
CA THR A 263 1.17 -29.71 -14.89
C THR A 263 2.24 -28.62 -14.93
N TYR A 264 2.21 -27.70 -13.97
CA TYR A 264 3.22 -26.66 -13.79
C TYR A 264 3.94 -26.87 -12.45
N PRO A 265 5.17 -27.43 -12.46
CA PRO A 265 5.92 -27.69 -11.25
C PRO A 265 6.32 -26.38 -10.57
N ILE A 266 6.61 -26.46 -9.27
CA ILE A 266 7.19 -25.35 -8.52
C ILE A 266 8.58 -25.04 -9.08
N GLN A 267 8.84 -23.77 -9.36
CA GLN A 267 10.08 -23.26 -9.92
C GLN A 267 10.87 -22.48 -8.85
N PRO A 268 12.20 -22.43 -8.95
CA PRO A 268 12.99 -21.52 -8.12
C PRO A 268 12.59 -20.07 -8.39
N GLU A 269 12.83 -19.20 -7.40
CA GLU A 269 12.55 -17.77 -7.57
C GLU A 269 13.40 -17.17 -8.70
N PRO A 270 12.77 -16.62 -9.76
CA PRO A 270 13.50 -16.04 -10.87
C PRO A 270 14.16 -14.73 -10.47
N THR A 271 15.32 -14.44 -11.06
CA THR A 271 15.98 -13.14 -10.88
C THR A 271 15.10 -12.03 -11.41
N LEU A 272 14.69 -11.10 -10.53
CA LEU A 272 13.93 -9.93 -10.94
C LEU A 272 14.73 -9.11 -11.96
N PRO A 273 14.08 -8.57 -13.00
CA PRO A 273 14.73 -7.66 -13.93
C PRO A 273 15.08 -6.39 -13.17
N SER A 274 16.29 -6.33 -12.67
CA SER A 274 16.82 -5.10 -12.14
C SER A 274 17.11 -4.20 -13.34
N ASN A 275 16.73 -2.92 -13.28
CA ASN A 275 17.32 -1.91 -14.19
C ASN A 275 18.85 -1.83 -14.04
N THR A 276 19.38 -2.55 -13.06
CA THR A 276 20.77 -2.64 -12.67
C THR A 276 21.49 -3.77 -13.45
N GLN A 277 21.65 -3.58 -14.76
CA GLN A 277 22.83 -4.12 -15.48
C GLN A 277 24.07 -3.26 -15.22
N THR A 278 24.19 -2.70 -14.01
CA THR A 278 25.39 -2.07 -13.51
C THR A 278 25.69 -2.66 -12.15
N GLU A 279 26.42 -3.77 -12.17
CA GLU A 279 27.37 -4.08 -11.11
C GLU A 279 28.23 -2.83 -10.90
N GLY A 280 27.85 -1.98 -9.94
CA GLY A 280 28.60 -0.77 -9.62
C GLY A 280 27.71 0.44 -9.37
N LEU A 281 27.44 0.70 -8.09
CA LEU A 281 27.40 2.03 -7.43
C LEU A 281 26.56 3.19 -8.04
N GLN A 282 25.83 3.01 -9.14
CA GLN A 282 25.15 4.10 -9.86
C GLN A 282 23.64 3.89 -10.02
N THR A 283 22.97 3.23 -9.06
CA THR A 283 21.51 3.36 -8.99
C THR A 283 21.19 4.77 -8.51
N SER A 284 20.58 5.59 -9.36
CA SER A 284 20.20 6.96 -9.00
C SER A 284 19.31 6.94 -7.75
N LEU A 285 19.52 7.87 -6.82
CA LEU A 285 18.68 8.04 -5.63
C LEU A 285 17.20 8.23 -6.00
N LEU A 286 16.94 8.81 -7.18
CA LEU A 286 15.59 8.94 -7.74
C LEU A 286 14.95 7.59 -8.09
N GLU A 287 15.72 6.63 -8.58
CA GLU A 287 15.21 5.29 -8.88
C GLU A 287 14.98 4.48 -7.61
N ILE A 288 15.90 4.58 -6.63
CA ILE A 288 15.73 3.96 -5.31
C ILE A 288 14.46 4.48 -4.63
N THR A 289 14.26 5.80 -4.60
CA THR A 289 13.08 6.41 -3.98
C THR A 289 11.78 6.10 -4.74
N PHE A 290 11.85 6.00 -6.07
CA PHE A 290 10.70 5.60 -6.89
C PHE A 290 10.33 4.12 -6.70
N GLU A 291 11.30 3.22 -6.59
CA GLU A 291 11.06 1.78 -6.43
C GLU A 291 10.74 1.36 -5.00
N ALA A 292 11.12 2.16 -4.00
CA ALA A 292 10.91 1.89 -2.58
C ALA A 292 9.51 1.37 -2.20
N PRO A 293 8.37 1.96 -2.65
CA PRO A 293 7.04 1.47 -2.28
C PRO A 293 6.66 0.12 -2.88
N TYR A 294 7.39 -0.35 -3.90
CA TYR A 294 7.13 -1.62 -4.57
C TYR A 294 8.02 -2.76 -4.05
N ARG A 295 9.01 -2.46 -3.21
CA ARG A 295 9.93 -3.46 -2.65
C ARG A 295 9.46 -3.90 -1.27
N VAL A 296 10.04 -5.01 -0.80
CA VAL A 296 9.93 -5.42 0.59
C VAL A 296 10.45 -4.29 1.47
N PRO A 297 9.74 -3.88 2.54
CA PRO A 297 10.16 -2.79 3.40
C PRO A 297 11.60 -3.00 3.88
N THR A 298 12.52 -2.18 3.37
CA THR A 298 13.93 -2.29 3.69
C THR A 298 14.15 -1.90 5.14
N ARG A 299 14.79 -2.79 5.89
CA ARG A 299 15.27 -2.46 7.24
C ARG A 299 16.41 -1.45 7.14
N LEU A 300 16.58 -0.64 8.18
CA LEU A 300 17.81 0.14 8.36
C LEU A 300 19.02 -0.80 8.22
N ASN A 301 19.77 -0.63 7.13
CA ASN A 301 20.99 -1.39 6.89
C ASN A 301 22.14 -0.60 7.51
N PHE A 302 22.40 -0.87 8.80
CA PHE A 302 23.46 -0.21 9.55
C PHE A 302 24.83 -0.39 8.90
N ALA A 303 25.11 -1.54 8.27
CA ALA A 303 26.37 -1.76 7.57
C ALA A 303 26.53 -0.84 6.35
N ASN A 304 25.44 -0.57 5.61
CA ASN A 304 25.49 0.41 4.51
C ASN A 304 25.61 1.85 5.03
N LEU A 305 24.93 2.19 6.14
CA LEU A 305 25.07 3.50 6.77
C LEU A 305 26.50 3.73 7.24
N GLU A 306 27.09 2.74 7.91
CA GLU A 306 28.48 2.78 8.38
C GLU A 306 29.46 2.98 7.22
N LYS A 307 29.28 2.25 6.10
CA LYS A 307 30.06 2.46 4.87
C LYS A 307 29.91 3.89 4.33
N LEU A 308 28.71 4.45 4.34
CA LEU A 308 28.45 5.81 3.84
C LEU A 308 29.07 6.87 4.75
N PHE A 309 29.02 6.67 6.08
CA PHE A 309 29.71 7.53 7.04
C PHE A 309 31.23 7.42 6.90
N ALA A 310 31.77 6.22 6.73
CA ALA A 310 33.20 6.00 6.51
C ALA A 310 33.68 6.67 5.22
N ALA A 311 32.92 6.54 4.12
CA ALA A 311 33.24 7.20 2.86
C ALA A 311 33.21 8.73 2.98
N ARG A 312 32.24 9.29 3.73
CA ARG A 312 32.16 10.73 3.98
C ARG A 312 33.29 11.22 4.88
N ALA A 313 33.70 10.43 5.86
CA ALA A 313 34.86 10.73 6.71
C ALA A 313 36.14 10.75 5.89
N ALA A 314 36.38 9.72 5.05
CA ALA A 314 37.53 9.68 4.15
C ALA A 314 37.56 10.87 3.17
N ALA A 315 36.42 11.22 2.57
CA ALA A 315 36.34 12.38 1.68
C ALA A 315 36.61 13.71 2.42
N ALA A 316 36.21 13.83 3.69
CA ALA A 316 36.52 14.99 4.52
C ALA A 316 37.99 15.03 4.92
N GLU A 317 38.62 13.88 5.19
CA GLU A 317 40.05 13.77 5.44
C GLU A 317 40.83 14.19 4.18
N ASP A 318 40.52 13.63 3.01
CA ASP A 318 41.13 14.01 1.73
C ASP A 318 40.99 15.52 1.48
N HIS A 319 39.82 16.10 1.73
CA HIS A 319 39.59 17.54 1.62
C HIS A 319 40.50 18.36 2.54
N VAL A 320 40.75 17.90 3.76
CA VAL A 320 41.69 18.55 4.70
C VAL A 320 43.14 18.40 4.24
N TRP A 321 43.50 17.27 3.64
CA TRP A 321 44.81 17.08 3.03
C TRP A 321 45.02 18.03 1.85
N THR A 322 44.05 18.16 0.96
CA THR A 322 44.12 19.09 -0.18
C THR A 322 44.27 20.55 0.27
N MET A 323 43.59 20.97 1.34
CA MET A 323 43.77 22.31 1.95
C MET A 323 45.21 22.60 2.38
N ARG A 324 45.97 21.56 2.75
CA ARG A 324 47.35 21.70 3.23
C ARG A 324 48.38 21.61 2.12
N GLU A 325 48.10 20.81 1.09
CA GLU A 325 49.09 20.42 0.09
C GLU A 325 48.97 21.20 -1.22
N ASP A 326 47.80 21.76 -1.53
CA ASP A 326 47.58 22.52 -2.77
C ASP A 326 47.59 24.04 -2.52
N PRO A 327 48.62 24.78 -2.97
CA PRO A 327 48.70 26.24 -2.81
C PRO A 327 47.62 27.01 -3.59
N ASN A 328 47.03 26.40 -4.62
CA ASN A 328 45.95 26.99 -5.42
C ASN A 328 44.55 26.63 -4.89
N TYR A 329 44.46 25.87 -3.80
CA TYR A 329 43.20 25.41 -3.24
C TYR A 329 42.22 26.55 -2.90
N PHE A 330 42.75 27.71 -2.49
CA PHE A 330 41.97 28.92 -2.17
C PHE A 330 41.89 29.92 -3.34
N ALA A 331 42.31 29.53 -4.54
CA ALA A 331 42.35 30.41 -5.72
C ALA A 331 41.08 30.34 -6.60
N GLU A 332 40.16 29.40 -6.31
CA GLU A 332 38.75 29.41 -6.77
C GLU A 332 37.84 29.85 -5.61
#